data_AF-A0A3B9R375-F1
#
_entry.id   AF-A0A3B9R375-F1
#
_cell.length_a   1.000
_cell.length_b   1.000
_cell.length_c   1.000
_cell.angle_alpha   90.00
_cell.angle_beta   90.00
_cell.angle_gamma   90.00
#
_symmetry.space_group_name_H-M   'P 1'
#
loop_
_entity.id
_entity.type
_entity.pdbx_description
1 polymer ?
#
loop_
_entity_poly.entity_id
_entity_poly.type
_entity_poly.pdbx_seq_one_letter_code
_entity_poly.pdbx_strand_id
1 'polypeptide(L)' 'MKNFRGSGVLKKIDGQWKVAHYVLSIAVPNDLVDELVELKKETDNTLLEKLKTN' A
#
# COMPACT_ATOMS: atom_id res chain seq x y z
N MET A 1 -6.47 -7.59 19.14
CA MET A 1 -5.70 -7.75 17.89
C MET A 1 -6.08 -6.62 16.96
N LYS A 2 -5.10 -5.85 16.47
CA LYS A 2 -5.35 -4.73 15.55
C LYS A 2 -5.54 -5.35 14.14
N ASN A 3 -6.71 -5.14 13.53
CA ASN A 3 -7.15 -5.85 12.32
C ASN A 3 -6.40 -5.33 11.07
N PHE A 4 -5.26 -5.92 10.76
CA PHE A 4 -4.53 -5.67 9.53
C PHE A 4 -4.76 -6.83 8.56
N ARG A 5 -5.03 -6.52 7.29
CA ARG A 5 -5.17 -7.54 6.24
C ARG A 5 -4.09 -7.33 5.19
N GLY A 6 -3.13 -8.25 5.14
CA GLY A 6 -2.12 -8.27 4.09
C GLY A 6 -2.58 -9.14 2.91
N SER A 7 -2.30 -8.70 1.69
CA SER A 7 -2.43 -9.48 0.46
C SER A 7 -1.16 -9.31 -0.36
N GLY A 8 -0.75 -10.31 -1.13
CA GLY A 8 0.48 -10.22 -1.90
C GLY A 8 0.66 -11.33 -2.92
N VAL A 9 1.62 -11.13 -3.82
CA VAL A 9 2.00 -12.08 -4.87
C VAL A 9 3.44 -12.50 -4.66
N LEU A 10 3.67 -13.81 -4.68
CA LEU A 10 5.00 -14.40 -4.71
C LEU A 10 5.30 -14.89 -6.14
N LYS A 11 6.55 -14.70 -6.58
CA LYS A 11 7.07 -15.28 -7.82
C LYS A 11 8.21 -16.23 -7.49
N LYS A 12 8.22 -17.41 -8.10
CA LYS A 12 9.34 -18.34 -8.00
C LYS A 12 10.37 -18.02 -9.08
N ILE A 13 11.56 -17.59 -8.68
CA ILE A 13 12.67 -17.21 -9.57
C ILE A 13 13.88 -18.02 -9.13
N ASP A 14 14.49 -18.79 -10.05
CA ASP A 14 15.64 -19.65 -9.80
C ASP A 14 15.45 -20.60 -8.60
N GLY A 15 14.24 -21.17 -8.50
CA GLY A 15 13.86 -22.09 -7.43
C GLY A 15 13.46 -21.41 -6.11
N GLN A 16 13.65 -20.09 -5.97
CA GLN A 16 13.35 -19.35 -4.74
C GLN A 16 12.07 -18.53 -4.87
N TRP A 17 11.23 -18.54 -3.83
CA TRP A 17 10.07 -17.65 -3.74
C TRP A 17 10.52 -16.25 -3.35
N LYS A 18 10.20 -15.27 -4.19
CA LYS A 18 10.46 -13.85 -3.97
C LYS A 18 9.14 -13.08 -3.95
N VAL A 19 9.04 -12.07 -3.09
CA VAL A 19 7.87 -11.18 -3.04
C VAL A 19 7.89 -10.30 -4.28
N ALA A 20 6.87 -10.43 -5.12
CA ALA A 20 6.70 -9.58 -6.29
C ALA A 20 5.86 -8.35 -5.96
N HIS A 21 4.89 -8.49 -5.05
CA HIS A 21 4.01 -7.41 -4.63
C HIS A 21 3.43 -7.70 -3.25
N TYR A 22 3.26 -6.67 -2.43
CA TYR A 22 2.60 -6.76 -1.14
C TYR A 22 1.76 -5.51 -0.88
N VAL A 23 0.49 -5.72 -0.52
CA VAL A 23 -0.46 -4.70 -0.11
C VAL A 23 -0.84 -4.96 1.33
N LEU A 24 -0.74 -3.92 2.16
CA LEU A 24 -1.26 -3.92 3.52
C LEU A 24 -2.52 -3.03 3.57
N SER A 25 -3.63 -3.61 3.98
CA SER A 25 -4.90 -2.91 4.19
C SER A 25 -5.18 -2.73 5.68
N ILE A 26 -5.60 -1.52 6.03
CA ILE A 26 -5.92 -1.11 7.39
C ILE A 26 -7.34 -0.56 7.38
N ALA A 27 -8.20 -1.07 8.26
CA ALA A 27 -9.53 -0.50 8.45
C ALA A 27 -9.41 0.74 9.33
N VAL A 28 -10.02 1.84 8.90
CA VAL A 28 -10.01 3.12 9.61
C VAL A 28 -11.47 3.54 9.85
N PRO A 29 -11.82 4.00 11.06
CA PRO A 29 -13.13 4.60 11.33
C PRO A 29 -13.46 5.74 10.34
N ASN A 30 -14.71 5.81 9.91
CA ASN A 30 -15.13 6.75 8.85
C ASN A 30 -14.95 8.23 9.25
N ASP A 31 -15.08 8.53 10.54
CA ASP A 31 -14.88 9.84 11.15
C ASP A 31 -13.42 10.34 11.07
N LEU A 32 -12.46 9.44 10.89
CA LEU A 32 -11.03 9.79 10.80
C LEU A 32 -10.50 9.82 9.35
N VAL A 33 -11.38 9.62 8.36
CA VAL A 33 -10.97 9.54 6.94
C VAL A 33 -10.40 10.87 6.45
N ASP A 34 -11.01 12.00 6.81
CA ASP A 34 -10.58 13.32 6.32
C ASP A 34 -9.17 13.68 6.80
N GLU A 35 -8.87 13.43 8.09
CA GLU A 35 -7.53 13.65 8.65
C GLU A 35 -6.50 12.72 7.99
N LEU A 36 -6.86 11.46 7.75
CA LEU A 36 -5.99 10.50 7.09
C LEU A 36 -5.70 10.89 5.63
N VAL A 37 -6.70 11.40 4.91
CA VAL A 37 -6.57 11.86 3.52
C VAL A 37 -5.61 13.03 3.44
N GLU A 38 -5.73 14.02 4.34
CA GLU A 38 -4.79 15.14 4.37
C GLU A 38 -3.37 14.70 4.75
N LEU A 39 -3.23 13.77 5.70
CA LEU A 39 -1.92 13.23 6.09
C LEU A 39 -1.20 12.52 4.93
N LYS A 40 -1.92 11.74 4.11
CA LYS A 40 -1.31 10.98 3.01
C LYS A 40 -1.13 11.77 1.71
N LYS A 41 -1.71 12.97 1.60
CA LYS A 41 -1.78 13.77 0.38
C LYS A 41 -0.44 14.02 -0.30
N GLU A 42 0.57 14.42 0.45
CA GLU A 42 1.92 14.69 -0.11
C GLU A 42 2.59 13.41 -0.61
N THR A 43 2.45 12.33 0.15
CA THR A 43 3.00 11.02 -0.22
C THR A 43 2.32 10.47 -1.47
N ASP A 44 1.00 10.58 -1.55
CA ASP A 44 0.21 10.17 -2.70
C ASP A 44 0.56 10.98 -3.95
N ASN A 45 0.66 12.31 -3.83
CA ASN A 45 1.07 13.16 -4.95
C ASN A 45 2.47 12.81 -5.46
N THR A 46 3.41 12.58 -4.55
CA THR A 46 4.78 12.16 -4.90
C THR A 46 4.79 10.81 -5.61
N LEU A 47 3.95 9.87 -5.17
CA LEU A 47 3.81 8.56 -5.82
C LEU A 47 3.18 8.70 -7.21
N LEU A 48 2.14 9.53 -7.36
CA LEU A 48 1.48 9.78 -8.63
C LEU A 48 2.43 10.37 -9.67
N GLU A 49 3.28 11.32 -9.29
CA GLU A 49 4.29 11.87 -10.21
C GLU A 49 5.29 10.80 -10.67
N LYS A 50 5.79 9.96 -9.74
CA LYS A 50 6.69 8.84 -10.08
C LYS A 50 6.05 7.83 -11.04
N LEU A 51 4.74 7.62 -10.94
CA LEU A 51 4.00 6.71 -11.82
C LEU A 51 3.71 7.31 -13.20
N LYS A 52 3.60 8.64 -13.31
CA LYS A 52 3.41 9.33 -14.61
C LYS A 52 4.70 9.41 -15.44
N THR A 53 5.86 9.34 -14.80
CA THR A 53 7.17 9.44 -15.48
C THR A 53 7.68 8.11 -16.04
N ASN A 54 6.94 7.00 -15.85
CA ASN A 54 7.22 5.69 -16.47
C ASN A 54 6.29 5.43 -17.65
#